data_AF-A0A3D5Q3A8-F1
#
_entry.id   AF-A0A3D5Q3A8-F1
#
_cell.length_a   1.000
_cell.length_b   1.000
_cell.length_c   1.000
_cell.angle_alpha   90.00
_cell.angle_beta   90.00
_cell.angle_gamma   90.00
#
_symmetry.space_group_name_H-M   'P 1'
#
loop_
_entity.id
_entity.type
_entity.pdbx_description
1 polymer ?
#
loop_
_entity_poly.entity_id
_entity_poly.type
_entity_poly.pdbx_seq_one_letter_code
_entity_poly.pdbx_strand_id
1 'polypeptide(L)'
;MQSYSVDKAGIYTDFGGLNALKAQARTDKKSALEEVARQFESLFLSEMLKSMRKAGDVFAEGNYLNSNESESYRDMFDNQLSLSMTRNAGVGLSEALVRQLSRQIPGMDDQGGRLASHKTSLADYDRSLPDLSPQLPVRLQEVDEVSKSVAVQAEPAGAL
;
A
#
# COMPACT_ATOMS: atom_id res chain seq x y z
N MET A 1 -23.00 13.95 13.54
CA MET A 1 -22.44 12.70 14.10
C MET A 1 -21.48 12.09 13.08
N GLN A 2 -20.30 12.69 12.89
CA GLN A 2 -19.29 12.23 11.92
C GLN A 2 -18.02 11.79 12.67
N SER A 3 -17.33 10.81 12.07
CA SER A 3 -16.01 10.23 12.40
C SER A 3 -15.91 9.13 13.48
N TYR A 4 -16.45 7.93 13.17
CA TYR A 4 -16.10 6.66 13.85
C TYR A 4 -15.25 5.72 12.96
N SER A 5 -15.06 6.06 11.69
CA SER A 5 -14.37 5.20 10.70
C SER A 5 -12.85 5.32 10.73
N VAL A 6 -12.30 6.40 11.28
CA VAL A 6 -10.84 6.63 11.32
C VAL A 6 -10.17 5.86 12.47
N ASP A 7 -10.93 5.50 13.52
CA ASP A 7 -10.42 4.75 14.67
C ASP A 7 -10.27 3.23 14.40
N LYS A 8 -10.80 2.74 13.27
CA LYS A 8 -10.71 1.32 12.88
C LYS A 8 -9.32 0.88 12.40
N ALA A 9 -8.39 1.81 12.20
CA ALA A 9 -6.98 1.51 11.90
C ALA A 9 -6.16 1.09 13.15
N GLY A 10 -6.81 0.81 14.29
CA GLY A 10 -6.13 0.30 15.49
C GLY A 10 -5.72 -1.17 15.43
N ILE A 11 -6.08 -1.88 14.36
CA ILE A 11 -5.89 -3.33 14.26
C ILE A 11 -5.15 -3.64 12.96
N TYR A 12 -3.88 -4.04 13.08
CA TYR A 12 -3.04 -4.50 11.97
C TYR A 12 -3.60 -5.73 11.23
N THR A 13 -4.59 -6.42 11.81
CA THR A 13 -5.30 -7.54 11.19
C THR A 13 -6.54 -7.13 10.37
N ASP A 14 -6.90 -5.84 10.31
CA ASP A 14 -8.00 -5.37 9.46
C ASP A 14 -7.51 -5.04 8.04
N PHE A 15 -7.77 -5.95 7.10
CA PHE A 15 -7.50 -5.77 5.68
C PHE A 15 -8.22 -4.54 5.08
N GLY A 16 -9.36 -4.13 5.65
CA GLY A 16 -10.09 -2.92 5.26
C GLY A 16 -9.30 -1.65 5.58
N GLY A 17 -8.70 -1.59 6.77
CA GLY A 17 -7.81 -0.51 7.18
C GLY A 17 -6.58 -0.38 6.27
N LEU A 18 -5.98 -1.51 5.88
CA LEU A 18 -4.85 -1.52 4.94
C LEU A 18 -5.22 -0.97 3.56
N ASN A 19 -6.41 -1.30 3.05
CA ASN A 19 -6.86 -0.78 1.76
C ASN A 19 -7.16 0.72 1.82
N ALA A 20 -7.77 1.20 2.92
CA ALA A 20 -7.97 2.62 3.16
C ALA A 20 -6.64 3.38 3.22
N LEU A 21 -5.64 2.83 3.92
CA LEU A 21 -4.31 3.40 4.04
C LEU A 21 -3.58 3.46 2.69
N LYS A 22 -3.75 2.43 1.86
CA LYS A 22 -3.24 2.40 0.48
C LYS A 22 -3.90 3.47 -0.40
N ALA A 23 -5.20 3.70 -0.24
CA ALA A 23 -5.91 4.77 -0.95
C ALA A 23 -5.43 6.16 -0.47
N GLN A 24 -5.28 6.34 0.85
CA GLN A 24 -4.76 7.57 1.46
C GLN A 24 -3.33 7.88 1.00
N ALA A 25 -2.46 6.87 0.87
CA ALA A 25 -1.11 7.06 0.36
C ALA A 25 -1.04 7.63 -1.07
N ARG A 26 -2.13 7.54 -1.85
CA ARG A 26 -2.20 8.16 -3.19
C ARG A 26 -2.48 9.66 -3.12
N THR A 27 -3.20 10.11 -2.10
CA THR A 27 -3.62 11.51 -1.94
C THR A 27 -2.74 12.27 -0.96
N ASP A 28 -2.40 11.64 0.17
CA ASP A 28 -1.56 12.17 1.24
C ASP A 28 -0.60 11.08 1.71
N LYS A 29 0.58 11.06 1.10
CA LYS A 29 1.65 10.13 1.43
C LYS A 29 2.13 10.33 2.87
N LYS A 30 2.16 11.57 3.37
CA LYS A 30 2.79 11.92 4.65
C LYS A 30 1.96 11.38 5.80
N SER A 31 0.66 11.71 5.79
CA SER A 31 -0.26 11.18 6.79
C SER A 31 -0.34 9.66 6.74
N ALA A 32 -0.33 9.05 5.54
CA ALA A 32 -0.29 7.60 5.42
C ALA A 32 0.99 6.98 6.02
N LEU A 33 2.16 7.61 5.82
CA LEU A 33 3.42 7.14 6.40
C LEU A 33 3.42 7.23 7.93
N GLU A 34 2.89 8.31 8.49
CA GLU A 34 2.74 8.49 9.95
C GLU A 34 1.86 7.40 10.56
N GLU A 35 0.72 7.09 9.93
CA GLU A 35 -0.18 6.03 10.40
C GLU A 35 0.42 4.62 10.26
N VAL A 36 1.16 4.34 9.19
CA VAL A 36 1.90 3.07 9.06
C VAL A 36 2.98 2.96 10.14
N ALA A 37 3.74 4.03 10.36
CA ALA A 37 4.82 4.03 11.33
C ALA A 37 4.32 3.81 12.76
N ARG A 38 3.18 4.43 13.11
CA ARG A 38 2.50 4.22 14.41
C ARG A 38 2.04 2.77 14.58
N GLN A 39 1.46 2.17 13.54
CA GLN A 39 1.06 0.76 13.58
C GLN A 39 2.26 -0.18 13.72
N PHE A 40 3.36 0.12 13.04
CA PHE A 40 4.60 -0.64 13.17
C PHE A 40 5.19 -0.55 14.58
N GLU A 41 5.19 0.63 15.21
CA GLU A 41 5.60 0.80 16.61
C GLU A 41 4.75 -0.05 17.57
N SER A 42 3.44 -0.13 17.34
CA SER A 42 2.54 -1.00 18.12
C SER A 42 2.88 -2.49 17.95
N LEU A 43 3.22 -2.92 16.74
CA LEU A 43 3.65 -4.31 16.50
C LEU A 43 4.98 -4.61 17.18
N PHE A 44 5.94 -3.69 17.05
CA PHE A 44 7.25 -3.81 17.66
C PHE A 44 7.17 -3.89 19.19
N LEU A 45 6.35 -3.03 19.81
CA LEU A 45 6.11 -3.07 21.25
C LEU A 45 5.43 -4.37 21.69
N SER A 46 4.48 -4.89 20.91
CA SER A 46 3.87 -6.19 21.19
C SER A 46 4.91 -7.30 21.18
N GLU A 47 5.78 -7.34 20.16
CA GLU A 47 6.85 -8.34 20.07
C GLU A 47 7.94 -8.17 21.13
N MET A 48 8.24 -6.93 21.54
CA MET A 48 9.13 -6.67 22.68
C MET A 48 8.54 -7.23 23.97
N LEU A 49 7.28 -6.91 24.27
CA LEU A 49 6.57 -7.41 25.46
C LEU A 49 6.47 -8.94 25.47
N LYS A 50 6.24 -9.54 24.30
CA LYS A 50 6.23 -10.99 24.10
C LYS A 50 7.61 -11.59 24.35
N SER A 51 8.66 -10.99 23.79
CA SER A 51 10.05 -11.44 23.97
C SER A 51 10.51 -11.34 25.42
N MET A 52 10.17 -10.26 26.12
CA MET A 52 10.48 -10.09 27.55
C MET A 52 9.83 -11.18 28.40
N ARG A 53 8.56 -11.52 28.12
CA ARG A 53 7.88 -12.61 28.83
C ARG A 53 8.44 -13.98 28.50
N LYS A 54 8.68 -14.25 27.23
CA LYS A 54 9.31 -15.50 26.79
C LYS A 54 10.67 -15.72 27.46
N ALA A 55 11.44 -14.65 27.69
CA ALA A 55 12.68 -14.71 28.46
C ALA A 55 12.44 -15.03 29.96
N GLY A 56 11.33 -14.56 30.54
CA GLY A 56 10.88 -14.93 31.88
C GLY A 56 10.39 -16.38 31.98
N ASP A 57 9.74 -16.90 30.94
CA ASP A 57 9.24 -18.28 30.89
C ASP A 57 10.38 -19.32 30.94
N VAL A 58 11.57 -18.97 30.45
CA VAL A 58 12.78 -19.82 30.57
C VAL A 58 13.17 -20.05 32.04
N PHE A 59 12.82 -19.12 32.94
CA PHE A 59 13.03 -19.25 34.38
C PHE A 59 11.82 -19.89 35.10
N ALA A 60 10.72 -20.13 34.39
CA ALA A 60 9.48 -20.70 34.91
C ALA A 60 9.27 -22.16 34.47
N GLU A 61 10.34 -22.87 34.08
CA GLU A 61 10.30 -24.29 33.71
C GLU A 61 9.58 -25.10 34.82
N GLY A 62 8.42 -25.66 34.47
CA GLY A 62 7.57 -26.44 35.39
C GLY A 62 6.30 -25.72 35.90
N ASN A 63 6.00 -24.50 35.45
CA ASN A 63 4.81 -23.77 35.91
C ASN A 63 3.51 -24.29 35.25
N TYR A 64 2.65 -24.94 36.04
CA TYR A 64 1.32 -25.44 35.63
C TYR A 64 0.33 -24.36 35.14
N LEU A 65 0.65 -23.08 35.34
CA LEU A 65 -0.16 -21.95 34.91
C LEU A 65 0.16 -21.45 33.48
N ASN A 66 1.11 -22.07 32.77
CA ASN A 66 1.37 -21.83 31.34
C ASN A 66 0.62 -22.87 30.49
N SER A 67 -0.66 -22.58 30.21
CA SER A 67 -1.46 -23.30 29.21
C SER A 67 -1.58 -22.48 27.92
N ASN A 68 -1.86 -23.14 26.80
CA ASN A 68 -2.05 -22.49 25.49
C ASN A 68 -3.20 -21.45 25.51
N GLU A 69 -4.26 -21.72 26.29
CA GLU A 69 -5.38 -20.80 26.48
C GLU A 69 -4.96 -19.56 27.27
N SER A 70 -4.12 -19.74 28.30
CA SER A 70 -3.57 -18.63 29.08
C SER A 70 -2.62 -17.77 28.25
N GLU A 71 -1.81 -18.38 27.38
CA GLU A 71 -0.94 -17.68 26.43
C GLU A 71 -1.76 -16.86 25.43
N SER A 72 -2.81 -17.46 24.86
CA SER A 72 -3.70 -16.77 23.92
C SER A 72 -4.37 -15.54 24.55
N TYR A 73 -4.84 -15.63 25.80
CA TYR A 73 -5.43 -14.49 26.51
C TYR A 73 -4.39 -13.41 26.82
N ARG A 74 -3.18 -13.80 27.22
CA ARG A 74 -2.07 -12.87 27.44
C ARG A 74 -1.68 -12.16 26.15
N ASP A 75 -1.56 -12.87 25.03
CA ASP A 75 -1.26 -12.28 23.72
C ASP A 75 -2.33 -11.25 23.33
N MET A 76 -3.62 -11.51 23.57
CA MET A 76 -4.69 -10.53 23.35
C MET A 76 -4.56 -9.29 24.24
N PHE A 77 -4.25 -9.48 25.53
CA PHE A 77 -4.02 -8.40 26.48
C PHE A 77 -2.84 -7.52 26.04
N ASP A 78 -1.75 -8.14 25.58
CA ASP A 78 -0.54 -7.45 25.16
C ASP A 78 -0.75 -6.63 23.91
N ASN A 79 -1.54 -7.15 22.97
CA ASN A 79 -1.93 -6.40 21.78
C ASN A 79 -2.71 -5.13 22.13
N GLN A 80 -3.64 -5.20 23.09
CA GLN A 80 -4.38 -4.03 23.56
C GLN A 80 -3.49 -3.06 24.34
N LEU A 81 -2.62 -3.59 25.21
CA LEU A 81 -1.68 -2.79 25.96
C LEU A 81 -0.76 -2.03 25.02
N SER A 82 -0.14 -2.72 24.06
CA SER A 82 0.75 -2.11 23.06
C SER A 82 0.05 -1.03 22.24
N LEU A 83 -1.19 -1.27 21.82
CA LEU A 83 -1.99 -0.28 21.11
C LEU A 83 -2.26 0.96 21.98
N SER A 84 -2.59 0.76 23.26
CA SER A 84 -2.86 1.86 24.20
C SER A 84 -1.61 2.69 24.52
N MET A 85 -0.44 2.05 24.60
CA MET A 85 0.84 2.70 24.85
C MET A 85 1.22 3.56 23.64
N THR A 86 1.12 2.99 22.43
CA THR A 86 1.47 3.71 21.20
C THR A 86 0.54 4.90 20.92
N ARG A 87 -0.74 4.83 21.33
CA ARG A 87 -1.70 5.94 21.17
C ARG A 87 -1.43 7.12 22.11
N ASN A 88 -1.04 6.88 23.36
CA ASN A 88 -0.94 7.92 24.39
C ASN A 88 0.48 8.44 24.62
N ALA A 89 1.49 7.57 24.49
CA ALA A 89 2.89 7.90 24.69
C ALA A 89 3.75 6.86 23.95
N GLY A 90 3.91 7.04 22.64
CA GLY A 90 4.84 6.26 21.82
C GLY A 90 6.28 6.40 22.32
N VAL A 91 7.13 5.44 21.95
CA VAL A 91 8.54 5.40 22.37
C VAL A 91 9.44 6.31 21.53
N GLY A 92 8.88 6.91 20.47
CA GLY A 92 9.61 7.75 19.52
C GLY A 92 10.05 7.01 18.25
N LEU A 93 9.70 5.72 18.12
CA LEU A 93 10.15 4.89 17.00
C LEU A 93 9.41 5.25 15.72
N SER A 94 8.12 5.54 15.81
CA SER A 94 7.31 5.91 14.66
C SER A 94 7.80 7.22 14.02
N GLU A 95 8.20 8.21 14.81
CA GLU A 95 8.78 9.47 14.32
C GLU A 95 10.14 9.27 13.67
N ALA A 96 10.97 8.37 14.22
CA ALA A 96 12.25 8.02 13.61
C ALA A 96 12.06 7.32 12.26
N LEU A 97 11.08 6.41 12.15
CA LEU A 97 10.72 5.73 10.91
C LEU A 97 10.18 6.72 9.88
N VAL A 98 9.28 7.62 10.26
CA VAL A 98 8.77 8.68 9.37
C VAL A 98 9.92 9.53 8.83
N ARG A 99 10.82 9.99 9.71
CA ARG A 99 11.98 10.80 9.32
C ARG A 99 12.92 10.08 8.33
N GLN A 100 13.10 8.78 8.48
CA GLN A 100 13.98 8.00 7.61
C GLN A 100 13.31 7.63 6.28
N LEU A 101 12.06 7.14 6.33
CA LEU A 101 11.31 6.69 5.15
C LEU A 101 10.82 7.83 4.28
N SER A 102 10.50 8.99 4.87
CA SER A 102 10.08 10.18 4.09
C SER A 102 11.13 10.62 3.07
N ARG A 103 12.42 10.45 3.38
CA ARG A 103 13.53 10.74 2.45
C ARG A 103 13.67 9.73 1.33
N GLN A 104 13.04 8.56 1.47
CA GLN A 104 13.11 7.46 0.50
C GLN A 104 11.87 7.40 -0.40
N ILE A 105 10.78 8.08 -0.04
CA ILE A 105 9.53 8.08 -0.80
C ILE A 105 9.58 9.21 -1.84
N PRO A 106 9.53 8.89 -3.14
CA PRO A 106 9.56 9.91 -4.19
C PRO A 106 8.38 10.89 -4.11
N GLY A 107 8.68 12.19 -4.18
CA GLY A 107 7.69 13.26 -4.12
C GLY A 107 7.15 13.53 -2.71
N MET A 108 7.97 13.25 -1.69
CA MET A 108 7.71 13.55 -0.28
C MET A 108 8.74 14.54 0.29
N ASP A 109 9.86 14.73 -0.41
CA ASP A 109 10.88 15.73 -0.18
C ASP A 109 10.73 16.89 -1.18
N ASP A 110 10.78 18.13 -0.71
CA ASP A 110 10.79 19.33 -1.57
C ASP A 110 12.07 19.44 -2.44
N GLN A 111 12.97 18.46 -2.34
CA GLN A 111 14.23 18.33 -3.08
C GLN A 111 14.21 17.18 -4.11
N GLY A 112 13.14 16.39 -4.17
CA GLY A 112 13.00 15.26 -5.08
C GLY A 112 12.48 15.73 -6.44
N GLY A 113 13.38 16.00 -7.37
CA GLY A 113 13.04 16.29 -8.77
C GLY A 113 11.97 15.33 -9.29
N ARG A 114 10.85 15.89 -9.77
CA ARG A 114 9.70 15.13 -10.26
C ARG A 114 10.20 14.10 -11.28
N LEU A 115 10.04 12.81 -11.00
CA LEU A 115 10.31 11.74 -11.95
C LEU A 115 9.55 12.07 -13.25
N ALA A 116 10.28 12.23 -14.35
CA ALA A 116 9.78 12.72 -15.64
C ALA A 116 8.58 11.94 -16.22
N SER A 117 8.28 10.75 -15.68
CA SER A 117 7.18 9.89 -16.12
C SER A 117 5.85 10.10 -15.38
N HIS A 118 5.78 10.88 -14.31
CA HIS A 118 4.53 11.04 -13.57
C HIS A 118 3.68 12.18 -14.13
N LYS A 119 2.94 11.90 -15.22
CA LYS A 119 1.96 12.84 -15.80
C LYS A 119 0.67 12.80 -14.98
N THR A 120 0.41 13.87 -14.23
CA THR A 120 -0.71 14.01 -13.29
C THR A 120 -1.97 14.57 -13.93
N SER A 121 -1.82 15.30 -15.05
CA SER A 121 -2.91 15.95 -15.77
C SER A 121 -2.80 15.69 -17.28
N LEU A 122 -3.94 15.75 -17.99
CA LEU A 122 -3.97 15.79 -19.46
C LEU A 122 -3.15 16.95 -20.04
N ALA A 123 -2.91 18.01 -19.27
CA ALA A 123 -2.05 19.12 -19.64
C ALA A 123 -0.54 18.81 -19.51
N ASP A 124 -0.17 17.78 -18.73
CA ASP A 124 1.23 17.34 -18.56
C ASP A 124 1.72 16.46 -19.73
N TYR A 125 0.82 16.07 -20.63
CA TYR A 125 1.18 15.39 -21.87
C TYR A 125 1.73 16.41 -22.86
N ASP A 126 2.93 16.13 -23.38
CA ASP A 126 3.47 16.92 -24.46
C ASP A 126 2.55 16.68 -25.67
N ARG A 127 1.89 17.75 -26.12
CA ARG A 127 0.97 17.72 -27.26
C ARG A 127 1.71 17.88 -28.58
N SER A 128 3.01 17.63 -28.58
CA SER A 128 3.75 17.38 -29.81
C SER A 128 3.18 16.10 -30.43
N LEU A 129 2.59 16.25 -31.62
CA LEU A 129 2.26 15.08 -32.43
C LEU A 129 3.59 14.36 -32.70
N PRO A 130 3.68 13.04 -32.44
CA PRO A 130 4.87 12.27 -32.79
C PRO A 130 5.18 12.49 -34.26
N ASP A 131 6.46 12.60 -34.60
CA ASP A 131 6.85 12.71 -36.01
C ASP A 131 6.27 11.51 -36.76
N LEU A 132 5.46 11.81 -37.78
CA LEU A 132 4.72 10.78 -38.51
C LEU A 132 5.77 9.89 -39.17
N SER A 133 5.92 8.67 -38.65
CA SER A 133 6.89 7.72 -39.17
C SER A 133 6.80 7.64 -40.70
N PRO A 134 7.92 7.73 -41.43
CA PRO A 134 7.91 7.84 -42.90
C PRO A 134 7.28 6.63 -43.60
N GLN A 135 7.00 5.54 -42.87
CA GLN A 135 6.38 4.32 -43.37
C GLN A 135 4.85 4.29 -43.20
N LEU A 136 4.23 5.27 -42.54
CA LEU A 136 2.76 5.34 -42.38
C LEU A 136 1.99 5.23 -43.70
N PRO A 137 2.40 5.88 -44.82
CA PRO A 137 1.67 5.76 -46.08
C PRO A 137 1.61 4.32 -46.61
N VAL A 138 2.71 3.57 -46.46
CA VAL A 138 2.82 2.19 -46.94
C VAL A 138 1.96 1.24 -46.09
N ARG A 139 1.98 1.42 -44.76
CA ARG A 139 1.18 0.57 -43.85
C ARG A 139 -0.31 0.82 -43.97
N LEU A 140 -0.74 2.05 -44.28
CA LEU A 140 -2.15 2.35 -44.52
C LEU A 140 -2.65 1.68 -45.82
N GLN A 141 -1.80 1.58 -46.84
CA GLN A 141 -2.12 0.83 -48.06
C GLN A 141 -2.29 -0.66 -47.77
N GLU A 142 -1.42 -1.26 -46.96
CA GLU A 142 -1.55 -2.67 -46.55
C GLU A 142 -2.87 -2.94 -45.82
N VAL A 143 -3.28 -2.05 -44.91
CA VAL A 143 -4.56 -2.19 -44.18
C VAL A 143 -5.76 -2.02 -45.12
N ASP A 144 -5.70 -1.11 -46.09
CA ASP A 144 -6.77 -0.92 -47.07
C ASP A 144 -6.93 -2.16 -47.97
N GLU A 145 -5.82 -2.76 -48.41
CA GLU A 145 -5.80 -4.01 -49.19
C GLU A 145 -6.35 -5.21 -48.39
N VAL A 146 -5.97 -5.33 -47.11
CA VAL A 146 -6.53 -6.34 -46.21
C VAL A 146 -8.03 -6.11 -46.00
N SER A 147 -8.48 -4.87 -45.82
CA SER A 147 -9.91 -4.57 -45.65
C SER A 147 -10.74 -4.92 -46.91
N LYS A 148 -10.20 -4.67 -48.10
CA LYS A 148 -10.83 -5.05 -49.37
C LYS A 148 -10.89 -6.57 -49.55
N SER A 149 -9.79 -7.28 -49.26
CA SER A 149 -9.77 -8.75 -49.36
C SER A 149 -10.69 -9.44 -48.34
N VAL A 150 -10.87 -8.86 -47.14
CA VAL A 150 -11.84 -9.32 -46.14
C VAL A 150 -13.28 -9.03 -46.57
N ALA A 151 -13.54 -7.88 -47.18
CA ALA A 151 -14.88 -7.54 -47.70
C ALA A 151 -15.31 -8.44 -48.88
N VAL A 152 -14.38 -8.88 -49.73
CA VAL A 152 -14.64 -9.80 -50.85
C VAL A 152 -14.98 -11.22 -50.39
N GLN A 153 -14.59 -11.62 -49.16
CA GLN A 153 -14.90 -12.94 -48.60
C GLN A 153 -16.23 -13.00 -47.83
N ALA A 154 -16.93 -11.87 -47.66
CA ALA A 154 -18.03 -11.74 -46.71
C ALA A 154 -19.47 -11.76 -47.28
N GLU A 155 -19.71 -12.04 -48.57
CA GLU A 155 -21.09 -12.20 -49.10
C GLU A 155 -21.29 -13.47 -49.97
N PRO A 156 -22.49 -14.10 -49.95
CA PRO A 156 -22.62 -15.52 -49.62
C PRO A 156 -23.05 -16.42 -50.80
N ALA A 157 -22.44 -17.61 -50.93
CA ALA A 157 -22.98 -18.71 -51.73
C ALA A 157 -23.82 -19.65 -50.86
N GLY A 158 -24.94 -19.11 -50.35
CA GLY A 158 -26.09 -19.88 -49.88
C GLY A 158 -27.25 -19.59 -50.81
N ALA A 159 -27.30 -20.28 -51.95
CA ALA A 159 -28.46 -20.34 -52.81
C ALA A 159 -28.47 -21.72 -53.49
N LEU A 160 -29.30 -22.61 -52.96
CA LEU A 160 -30.22 -23.54 -53.64
C LEU A 160 -31.04 -24.28 -52.56
#